data_AF-A0A396PTX4-F1
#
_entry.id   AF-A0A396PTX4-F1
#
_cell.length_a   1.000
_cell.length_b   1.000
_cell.length_c   1.000
_cell.angle_alpha   90.00
_cell.angle_beta   90.00
_cell.angle_gamma   90.00
#
_symmetry.space_group_name_H-M   'P 1'
#
loop_
_entity.id
_entity.type
_entity.pdbx_description
1 polymer ?
#
loop_
_entity_poly.entity_id
_entity_poly.type
_entity_poly.pdbx_seq_one_letter_code
_entity_poly.pdbx_strand_id
1 'polypeptide(L)'
;MIKAIDLLEISPVIAAIKDDAGLKKCLDTECQVVFILYGNICSIKNIVSELKSHGKCAMVHADLVQGLGSKEVAIDFLKEQTGADGIISTKPMLVRRAQELKMFGILRAFIIDSMAVDNTRKMLESFRPDMIEIMPGVMPKIIKSLRGSTSIPLIAGGLISEKKEVMELFEAGADAISTTRQELWYI
;
A
#
# COMPACT_ATOMS: atom_id res chain seq x y z
N MET A 1 -17.88 6.84 -4.72
CA MET A 1 -16.51 6.28 -4.73
C MET A 1 -16.33 5.63 -3.37
N ILE A 2 -15.90 4.37 -3.32
CA ILE A 2 -15.63 3.66 -2.06
C ILE A 2 -14.53 4.42 -1.31
N LYS A 3 -14.65 4.62 0.01
CA LYS A 3 -13.62 5.31 0.78
C LYS A 3 -12.45 4.36 1.04
N ALA A 4 -11.26 4.91 1.25
CA ALA A 4 -10.08 4.11 1.54
C ALA A 4 -10.26 3.19 2.77
N ILE A 5 -10.93 3.69 3.82
CA ILE A 5 -11.19 2.89 5.03
C ILE A 5 -12.10 1.69 4.74
N ASP A 6 -13.14 1.87 3.92
CA ASP A 6 -14.06 0.79 3.57
C ASP A 6 -13.31 -0.36 2.85
N LEU A 7 -12.28 -0.05 2.04
CA LEU A 7 -11.44 -1.08 1.42
C LEU A 7 -10.61 -1.87 2.44
N LEU A 8 -10.09 -1.18 3.45
CA LEU A 8 -9.27 -1.81 4.48
C LEU A 8 -10.12 -2.66 5.45
N GLU A 9 -11.34 -2.24 5.74
CA GLU A 9 -12.29 -3.03 6.55
C GLU A 9 -12.66 -4.35 5.87
N ILE A 10 -12.77 -4.37 4.54
CA ILE A 10 -13.08 -5.58 3.78
C ILE A 10 -11.82 -6.46 3.60
N SER A 11 -10.63 -5.86 3.56
CA SER A 11 -9.36 -6.57 3.37
C SER A 11 -8.32 -6.12 4.40
N PRO A 12 -8.47 -6.49 5.68
CA PRO A 12 -7.58 -6.06 6.75
C PRO A 12 -6.16 -6.60 6.57
N VAL A 13 -6.01 -7.71 5.83
CA VAL A 13 -4.72 -8.17 5.31
C VAL A 13 -4.66 -7.90 3.81
N ILE A 14 -3.56 -7.26 3.42
CA ILE A 14 -3.24 -6.89 2.04
C ILE A 14 -2.13 -7.84 1.56
N ALA A 15 -2.42 -8.54 0.46
CA ALA A 15 -1.43 -9.41 -0.17
C ALA A 15 -0.40 -8.55 -0.92
N ALA A 16 0.85 -8.56 -0.47
CA ALA A 16 1.94 -7.88 -1.17
C ALA A 16 2.72 -8.88 -2.05
N ILE A 17 2.56 -8.76 -3.36
CA ILE A 17 3.19 -9.65 -4.35
C ILE A 17 4.50 -9.04 -4.86
N LYS A 18 5.54 -9.88 -4.96
CA LYS A 18 6.89 -9.47 -5.39
C LYS A 18 7.42 -10.24 -6.60
N ASP A 19 6.66 -11.21 -7.09
CA ASP A 19 6.97 -12.06 -8.23
C ASP A 19 5.68 -12.71 -8.76
N ASP A 20 5.77 -13.36 -9.93
CA ASP A 20 4.65 -14.02 -10.60
C ASP A 20 4.12 -15.23 -9.80
N ALA A 21 4.93 -15.83 -8.93
CA ALA A 21 4.47 -16.90 -8.05
C ALA A 21 3.52 -16.34 -6.97
N GLY A 22 3.84 -15.16 -6.44
CA GLY A 22 2.98 -14.40 -5.55
C GLY A 22 1.69 -13.94 -6.22
N LEU A 23 1.77 -13.47 -7.48
CA LEU A 23 0.60 -13.12 -8.29
C LEU A 23 -0.36 -14.31 -8.40
N LYS A 24 0.12 -15.46 -8.91
CA LYS A 24 -0.73 -16.65 -9.08
C LYS A 24 -1.40 -17.08 -7.78
N LYS A 25 -0.65 -17.11 -6.67
CA LYS A 25 -1.19 -17.51 -5.38
C LYS A 25 -2.19 -16.52 -4.81
N CYS A 26 -2.00 -15.21 -5.02
CA CYS A 26 -2.92 -14.23 -4.44
C CYS A 26 -4.29 -14.26 -5.14
N LEU A 27 -4.39 -14.73 -6.39
CA LEU A 27 -5.65 -14.91 -7.11
C LEU A 27 -6.63 -15.81 -6.33
N ASP A 28 -6.11 -16.84 -5.67
CA ASP A 28 -6.90 -17.83 -4.92
C ASP A 28 -7.18 -17.41 -3.46
N THR A 29 -6.72 -16.24 -3.00
CA THR A 29 -6.98 -15.76 -1.64
C THR A 29 -8.20 -14.86 -1.56
N GLU A 30 -8.74 -14.70 -0.34
CA GLU A 30 -9.81 -13.73 -0.03
C GLU A 30 -9.29 -12.28 0.08
N CYS A 31 -7.98 -12.05 -0.03
CA CYS A 31 -7.43 -10.69 -0.05
C CYS A 31 -7.98 -9.93 -1.25
N GLN A 32 -8.79 -8.91 -0.99
CA GLN A 32 -9.36 -8.07 -2.04
C GLN A 32 -8.39 -6.98 -2.49
N VAL A 33 -7.56 -6.46 -1.58
CA VAL A 33 -6.54 -5.46 -1.89
C VAL A 33 -5.19 -6.14 -2.08
N VAL A 34 -4.52 -5.83 -3.20
CA VAL A 34 -3.23 -6.41 -3.55
C VAL A 34 -2.21 -5.30 -3.84
N PHE A 35 -1.06 -5.38 -3.18
CA PHE A 35 0.09 -4.51 -3.42
C PHE A 35 1.04 -5.15 -4.42
N ILE A 36 1.24 -4.50 -5.55
CA ILE A 36 2.17 -4.95 -6.60
C ILE A 36 3.53 -4.30 -6.34
N LEU A 37 4.50 -5.09 -5.87
CA LEU A 37 5.85 -4.64 -5.52
C LEU A 37 6.90 -4.98 -6.58
N TYR A 38 6.47 -5.34 -7.79
CA TYR A 38 7.37 -5.74 -8.87
C TYR A 38 6.77 -5.44 -10.25
N GLY A 39 7.57 -5.62 -11.30
CA GLY A 39 7.17 -5.42 -12.68
C GLY A 39 7.92 -4.29 -13.37
N ASN A 40 7.61 -4.09 -14.64
CA ASN A 40 8.18 -3.04 -15.48
C ASN A 40 7.11 -2.42 -16.37
N ILE A 41 7.44 -1.37 -17.11
CA ILE A 41 6.50 -0.66 -17.98
C ILE A 41 5.82 -1.57 -19.02
N CYS A 42 6.44 -2.70 -19.40
CA CYS A 42 5.88 -3.65 -20.36
C CYS A 42 4.95 -4.68 -19.69
N SER A 43 5.23 -5.08 -18.44
CA SER A 43 4.48 -6.14 -17.75
C SER A 43 3.39 -5.62 -16.83
N ILE A 44 3.50 -4.38 -16.33
CA ILE A 44 2.62 -3.87 -15.27
C ILE A 44 1.14 -3.86 -15.69
N LYS A 45 0.85 -3.59 -16.96
CA LYS A 45 -0.50 -3.66 -17.51
C LYS A 45 -1.11 -5.05 -17.37
N ASN A 46 -0.32 -6.09 -17.64
CA ASN A 46 -0.79 -7.48 -17.60
C ASN A 46 -1.05 -7.92 -16.16
N ILE A 47 -0.13 -7.59 -15.24
CA ILE A 47 -0.26 -7.89 -13.81
C ILE A 47 -1.54 -7.25 -13.24
N VAL A 48 -1.76 -5.96 -13.53
CA VAL A 48 -2.97 -5.25 -13.10
C VAL A 48 -4.22 -5.88 -13.71
N SER A 49 -4.20 -6.18 -15.02
CA SER A 49 -5.35 -6.77 -15.70
C SER A 49 -5.74 -8.14 -15.14
N GLU A 50 -4.75 -8.96 -14.78
CA GLU A 50 -4.96 -10.28 -14.19
C GLU A 50 -5.57 -10.21 -12.79
N LEU A 51 -5.13 -9.28 -11.94
CA LEU A 51 -5.76 -9.05 -10.64
C LEU A 51 -7.22 -8.57 -10.79
N LYS A 52 -7.44 -7.63 -11.70
CA LYS A 52 -8.76 -7.04 -11.91
C LYS A 52 -9.77 -8.00 -12.52
N SER A 53 -9.34 -8.94 -13.38
CA SER A 53 -10.23 -9.99 -13.91
C SER A 53 -10.73 -10.94 -12.82
N HIS A 54 -10.04 -11.00 -11.66
CA HIS A 54 -10.44 -11.74 -10.47
C HIS A 54 -11.11 -10.85 -9.41
N GLY A 55 -11.52 -9.62 -9.79
CA GLY A 55 -12.23 -8.70 -8.90
C GLY A 55 -11.38 -8.08 -7.79
N LYS A 56 -10.04 -8.18 -7.88
CA LYS A 56 -9.12 -7.61 -6.88
C LYS A 56 -8.77 -6.16 -7.18
N CYS A 57 -8.56 -5.39 -6.13
CA CYS A 57 -8.11 -4.01 -6.18
C CYS A 57 -6.57 -3.94 -6.26
N ALA A 58 -6.07 -3.40 -7.37
CA ALA A 58 -4.66 -3.41 -7.71
C ALA A 58 -3.97 -2.08 -7.34
N MET A 59 -3.09 -2.11 -6.34
CA MET A 59 -2.26 -0.99 -5.91
C MET A 59 -0.83 -1.16 -6.43
N VAL A 60 -0.41 -0.30 -7.36
CA VAL A 60 0.92 -0.40 -7.98
C VAL A 60 1.95 0.40 -7.19
N HIS A 61 3.04 -0.23 -6.77
CA HIS A 61 4.16 0.51 -6.21
C HIS A 61 4.93 1.23 -7.32
N ALA A 62 4.60 2.49 -7.59
CA ALA A 62 5.14 3.27 -8.69
C ALA A 62 6.69 3.36 -8.65
N ASP A 63 7.29 3.49 -7.46
CA ASP A 63 8.75 3.57 -7.35
C ASP A 63 9.48 2.26 -7.71
N LEU A 64 8.78 1.11 -7.77
CA LEU A 64 9.36 -0.20 -8.05
C LEU A 64 9.10 -0.69 -9.48
N VAL A 65 8.31 0.05 -10.27
CA VAL A 65 8.07 -0.28 -11.68
C VAL A 65 9.31 0.09 -12.49
N GLN A 66 10.04 -0.90 -13.00
CA GLN A 66 11.25 -0.65 -13.76
C GLN A 66 10.94 0.07 -15.08
N GLY A 67 11.72 1.11 -15.38
CA GLY A 67 11.54 1.97 -16.55
C GLY A 67 10.50 3.08 -16.37
N LEU A 68 9.78 3.13 -15.24
CA LEU A 68 8.82 4.20 -14.96
C LEU A 68 9.55 5.42 -14.39
N GLY A 69 9.21 6.60 -14.91
CA GLY A 69 9.79 7.86 -14.45
C GLY A 69 9.32 8.29 -13.05
N SER A 70 9.95 9.32 -12.50
CA SER A 70 9.65 9.87 -11.16
C SER A 70 8.84 11.18 -11.20
N LYS A 71 8.15 11.45 -12.30
CA LYS A 71 7.35 12.66 -12.54
C LYS A 71 5.85 12.34 -12.57
N GLU A 72 4.99 13.34 -12.39
CA GLU A 72 3.52 13.20 -12.36
C GLU A 72 2.97 12.42 -13.56
N VAL A 73 3.51 12.66 -14.76
CA VAL A 73 3.14 11.95 -16.00
C VAL A 73 3.29 10.43 -15.92
N ALA A 74 4.13 9.91 -15.02
CA ALA A 74 4.22 8.48 -14.76
C ALA A 74 2.93 7.90 -14.17
N ILE A 75 2.22 8.69 -13.34
CA ILE A 75 0.95 8.30 -12.74
C ILE A 75 -0.19 8.42 -13.75
N ASP A 76 -0.13 9.42 -14.64
CA ASP A 76 -1.02 9.51 -15.80
C ASP A 76 -0.90 8.24 -16.67
N PHE A 77 0.33 7.81 -16.98
CA PHE A 77 0.57 6.55 -17.68
C PHE A 77 -0.04 5.35 -16.95
N LEU A 78 0.16 5.22 -15.63
CA LEU A 78 -0.44 4.12 -14.86
C LEU A 78 -1.97 4.15 -14.95
N LYS A 79 -2.60 5.31 -14.81
CA LYS A 79 -4.05 5.46 -14.90
C LYS A 79 -4.57 5.04 -16.27
N GLU A 80 -4.00 5.59 -17.33
CA GLU A 80 -4.52 5.45 -18.69
C GLU A 80 -4.18 4.10 -19.32
N GLN A 81 -2.99 3.55 -19.03
CA GLN A 81 -2.47 2.38 -19.74
C GLN A 81 -2.66 1.07 -18.99
N THR A 82 -2.76 1.10 -17.66
CA THR A 82 -2.84 -0.12 -16.83
C THR A 82 -4.20 -0.33 -16.18
N GLY A 83 -4.95 0.75 -15.93
CA GLY A 83 -6.22 0.66 -15.21
C GLY A 83 -6.06 0.35 -13.71
N ALA A 84 -4.88 0.60 -13.13
CA ALA A 84 -4.64 0.45 -11.70
C ALA A 84 -5.64 1.26 -10.86
N ASP A 85 -5.99 0.74 -9.68
CA ASP A 85 -6.95 1.38 -8.78
C ASP A 85 -6.26 2.42 -7.88
N GLY A 86 -4.97 2.23 -7.60
CA GLY A 86 -4.15 3.14 -6.82
C GLY A 86 -2.66 2.94 -7.02
N ILE A 87 -1.89 3.81 -6.38
CA ILE A 87 -0.43 3.73 -6.36
C ILE A 87 0.12 3.82 -4.93
N ILE A 88 1.29 3.22 -4.74
CA ILE A 88 2.13 3.37 -3.56
C ILE A 88 3.41 4.09 -3.98
N SER A 89 3.78 5.14 -3.25
CA SER A 89 5.06 5.82 -3.46
C SER A 89 5.55 6.45 -2.17
N THR A 90 6.86 6.61 -2.08
CA THR A 90 7.54 7.42 -1.06
C THR A 90 7.53 8.92 -1.38
N LYS A 91 7.08 9.31 -2.59
CA LYS A 91 7.13 10.68 -3.09
C LYS A 91 5.74 11.34 -3.02
N PRO A 92 5.53 12.35 -2.15
CA PRO A 92 4.22 12.99 -1.97
C PRO A 92 3.62 13.56 -3.25
N MET A 93 4.44 14.07 -4.17
CA MET A 93 3.98 14.61 -5.46
C MET A 93 3.30 13.53 -6.33
N LEU A 94 3.84 12.31 -6.38
CA LEU A 94 3.23 11.21 -7.13
C LEU A 94 1.91 10.76 -6.49
N VAL A 95 1.88 10.71 -5.16
CA VAL A 95 0.67 10.36 -4.40
C VAL A 95 -0.42 11.41 -4.62
N ARG A 96 -0.07 12.70 -4.61
CA ARG A 96 -1.00 13.79 -4.93
C ARG A 96 -1.57 13.66 -6.35
N ARG A 97 -0.72 13.38 -7.34
CA ARG A 97 -1.19 13.18 -8.71
C ARG A 97 -2.19 12.04 -8.83
N ALA A 98 -1.98 10.94 -8.10
CA ALA A 98 -2.93 9.84 -8.05
C ALA A 98 -4.31 10.27 -7.54
N GLN A 99 -4.35 11.05 -6.46
CA GLN A 99 -5.59 11.59 -5.90
C GLN A 99 -6.33 12.50 -6.88
N GLU A 100 -5.61 13.38 -7.59
CA GLU A 100 -6.17 14.24 -8.64
C GLU A 100 -6.82 13.43 -9.78
N LEU A 101 -6.20 12.30 -10.12
CA LEU A 101 -6.70 11.34 -11.11
C LEU A 101 -7.77 10.39 -10.56
N LYS A 102 -8.24 10.60 -9.33
CA LYS A 102 -9.23 9.76 -8.63
C LYS A 102 -8.78 8.30 -8.53
N MET A 103 -7.49 8.08 -8.34
CA MET A 103 -6.88 6.83 -7.92
C MET A 103 -6.58 6.92 -6.42
N PHE A 104 -6.49 5.78 -5.74
CA PHE A 104 -6.00 5.76 -4.37
C PHE A 104 -4.51 6.13 -4.33
N GLY A 105 -4.17 7.10 -3.50
CA GLY A 105 -2.80 7.50 -3.21
C GLY A 105 -2.34 6.98 -1.85
N ILE A 106 -1.43 6.02 -1.85
CA ILE A 106 -0.78 5.49 -0.65
C ILE A 106 0.61 6.08 -0.53
N LEU A 107 0.85 6.81 0.55
CA LEU A 107 2.18 7.31 0.88
C LEU A 107 2.93 6.28 1.72
N ARG A 108 4.09 5.81 1.28
CA ARG A 108 4.95 4.92 2.06
C ARG A 108 5.96 5.73 2.86
N ALA A 109 6.03 5.49 4.17
CA ALA A 109 6.99 6.10 5.08
C ALA A 109 7.87 5.02 5.74
N PHE A 110 9.19 5.20 5.64
CA PHE A 110 10.16 4.38 6.34
C PHE A 110 10.52 5.02 7.67
N ILE A 111 10.22 4.32 8.77
CA ILE A 111 10.55 4.75 10.12
C ILE A 111 11.86 4.07 10.52
N ILE A 112 12.96 4.80 10.35
CA ILE A 112 14.31 4.34 10.64
C ILE A 112 14.78 4.88 12.00
N ASP A 113 14.34 6.09 12.35
CA ASP A 113 14.70 6.80 13.56
C ASP A 113 13.55 7.71 14.03
N SER A 114 13.77 8.45 15.13
CA SER A 114 12.80 9.41 15.65
C SER A 114 12.55 10.59 14.72
N MET A 115 13.56 11.03 13.96
CA MET A 115 13.42 12.12 13.00
C MET A 115 12.44 11.74 11.87
N ALA A 116 12.49 10.49 11.41
CA ALA A 116 11.57 9.96 10.42
C ALA A 116 10.11 9.96 10.93
N VAL A 117 9.87 9.64 12.20
CA VAL A 117 8.54 9.72 12.82
C VAL A 117 8.02 11.16 12.81
N ASP A 118 8.84 12.12 13.25
CA ASP A 118 8.42 13.52 13.34
C ASP A 118 8.22 14.15 11.95
N ASN A 119 9.06 13.80 10.98
CA ASN A 119 8.88 14.21 9.59
C ASN A 119 7.59 13.63 9.00
N THR A 120 7.28 12.37 9.32
CA THR A 120 6.02 11.73 8.89
C THR A 120 4.81 12.48 9.45
N ARG A 121 4.83 12.85 10.73
CA ARG A 121 3.75 13.64 11.34
C ARG A 121 3.52 14.99 10.65
N LYS A 122 4.59 15.79 10.49
CA LYS A 122 4.53 17.09 9.81
C LYS A 122 4.06 16.97 8.37
N MET A 123 4.50 15.91 7.69
CA MET A 123 4.06 15.61 6.33
C MET A 123 2.55 15.32 6.28
N LEU A 124 2.02 14.53 7.22
CA LEU A 124 0.58 14.23 7.29
C LEU A 124 -0.29 15.43 7.68
N GLU A 125 0.26 16.41 8.40
CA GLU A 125 -0.42 17.68 8.70
C GLU A 125 -0.56 18.56 7.45
N SER A 126 0.45 18.57 6.58
CA SER A 126 0.50 19.42 5.38
C SER A 126 -0.02 18.75 4.11
N PHE A 127 0.00 17.42 4.05
CA PHE A 127 -0.43 16.62 2.93
C PHE A 127 -1.23 15.41 3.42
N ARG A 128 -2.46 15.25 2.93
CA ARG A 128 -3.35 14.16 3.33
C ARG A 128 -3.48 13.12 2.22
N PRO A 129 -2.63 12.08 2.19
CA PRO A 129 -2.85 10.93 1.30
C PRO A 129 -4.12 10.18 1.71
N ASP A 130 -4.63 9.32 0.82
CA ASP A 130 -5.81 8.50 1.11
C ASP A 130 -5.49 7.46 2.19
N MET A 131 -4.26 6.96 2.19
CA MET A 131 -3.70 6.02 3.16
C MET A 131 -2.19 6.29 3.34
N ILE A 132 -1.64 5.86 4.47
CA ILE A 132 -0.19 5.82 4.68
C ILE A 132 0.25 4.41 5.07
N GLU A 133 1.30 3.91 4.43
CA GLU A 133 1.96 2.67 4.80
C GLU A 133 3.22 2.96 5.62
N ILE A 134 3.27 2.43 6.84
CA ILE A 134 4.40 2.56 7.77
C ILE A 134 5.25 1.28 7.71
N MET A 135 6.54 1.45 7.44
CA MET A 135 7.50 0.35 7.40
C MET A 135 8.72 0.63 8.29
N PRO A 136 9.27 -0.36 9.02
CA PRO A 136 8.77 -1.73 9.13
C PRO A 136 7.56 -1.86 10.07
N GLY A 137 6.80 -2.94 9.88
CA GLY A 137 5.58 -3.24 10.63
C GLY A 137 5.84 -3.79 12.03
N VAL A 138 7.07 -4.18 12.39
CA VAL A 138 7.42 -4.75 13.70
C VAL A 138 7.52 -3.70 14.83
N MET A 139 6.81 -2.57 14.71
CA MET A 139 6.90 -1.44 15.65
C MET A 139 5.53 -0.97 16.17
N PRO A 140 4.78 -1.79 16.94
CA PRO A 140 3.46 -1.41 17.46
C PRO A 140 3.45 -0.09 18.25
N LYS A 141 4.52 0.20 19.01
CA LYS A 141 4.65 1.46 19.75
C LYS A 141 4.61 2.69 18.84
N ILE A 142 5.25 2.62 17.67
CA ILE A 142 5.28 3.73 16.72
C ILE A 142 3.92 3.86 16.04
N ILE A 143 3.30 2.75 15.61
CA ILE A 143 1.96 2.74 15.03
C ILE A 143 0.95 3.41 15.97
N LYS A 144 0.94 3.01 17.25
CA LYS A 144 0.08 3.60 18.28
C LYS A 144 0.32 5.10 18.46
N SER A 145 1.59 5.51 18.44
CA SER A 145 1.96 6.90 18.58
C SER A 145 1.55 7.75 17.37
N LEU A 146 1.64 7.20 16.15
CA LEU A 146 1.17 7.85 14.92
C LEU A 146 -0.36 7.89 14.88
N ARG A 147 -1.04 6.82 15.28
CA ARG A 147 -2.50 6.75 15.30
C ARG A 147 -3.11 7.88 16.14
N GLY A 148 -2.51 8.21 17.28
CA GLY A 148 -2.94 9.33 18.11
C GLY A 148 -2.76 10.72 17.48
N SER A 149 -2.02 10.84 16.37
CA SER A 149 -1.72 12.11 15.69
C SER A 149 -2.43 12.30 14.35
N THR A 150 -3.06 11.26 13.79
CA THR A 150 -3.73 11.34 12.49
C THR A 150 -4.92 10.41 12.40
N SER A 151 -5.94 10.81 11.65
CA SER A 151 -7.10 9.98 11.28
C SER A 151 -6.96 9.33 9.89
N ILE A 152 -5.85 9.57 9.19
CA ILE A 152 -5.59 8.95 7.88
C ILE A 152 -5.36 7.45 8.08
N PRO A 153 -5.98 6.56 7.29
CA PRO A 153 -5.80 5.12 7.45
C PRO A 153 -4.33 4.69 7.43
N LEU A 154 -3.92 3.87 8.41
CA LEU A 154 -2.57 3.36 8.61
C LEU A 154 -2.48 1.90 8.17
N ILE A 155 -1.56 1.63 7.27
CA ILE A 155 -1.19 0.28 6.87
C ILE A 155 0.17 -0.01 7.51
N ALA A 156 0.31 -1.07 8.29
CA ALA A 156 1.62 -1.50 8.76
C ALA A 156 2.19 -2.55 7.81
N GLY A 157 3.44 -2.42 7.40
CA GLY A 157 4.03 -3.28 6.39
C GLY A 157 5.49 -3.67 6.65
N GLY A 158 5.84 -4.89 6.26
CA GLY A 158 7.22 -5.38 6.27
C GLY A 158 7.71 -5.94 7.61
N LEU A 159 8.55 -6.97 7.53
CA LEU A 159 9.12 -7.74 8.65
C LEU A 159 8.10 -8.46 9.55
N ILE A 160 6.82 -8.47 9.20
CA ILE A 160 5.78 -9.23 9.91
C ILE A 160 5.84 -10.69 9.48
N SER A 161 5.92 -11.59 10.44
CA SER A 161 6.16 -13.02 10.24
C SER A 161 5.16 -13.93 10.93
N GLU A 162 4.47 -13.45 11.96
CA GLU A 162 3.55 -14.26 12.76
C GLU A 162 2.17 -13.61 12.91
N LYS A 163 1.14 -14.44 13.07
CA LYS A 163 -0.24 -13.98 13.35
C LYS A 163 -0.33 -13.16 14.63
N LYS A 164 0.51 -13.44 15.64
CA LYS A 164 0.57 -12.66 16.87
C LYS A 164 0.96 -11.20 16.61
N GLU A 165 1.98 -10.98 15.78
CA GLU A 165 2.45 -9.63 15.40
C GLU A 165 1.37 -8.86 14.63
N VAL A 166 0.61 -9.55 13.78
CA VAL A 166 -0.56 -8.97 13.09
C VAL A 166 -1.58 -8.44 14.09
N MET A 167 -1.96 -9.25 15.09
CA MET A 167 -2.92 -8.84 16.12
C MET A 167 -2.39 -7.65 16.95
N GLU A 168 -1.13 -7.69 17.35
CA GLU A 168 -0.49 -6.58 18.09
C GLU A 168 -0.52 -5.25 17.32
N LEU A 169 -0.42 -5.31 15.99
CA LEU A 169 -0.47 -4.12 15.14
C LEU A 169 -1.88 -3.56 14.98
N PHE A 170 -2.89 -4.43 14.87
CA PHE A 170 -4.29 -4.01 14.90
C PHE A 170 -4.64 -3.36 16.25
N GLU A 171 -4.22 -3.96 17.37
CA GLU A 171 -4.40 -3.37 18.71
C GLU A 171 -3.67 -2.03 18.87
N ALA A 172 -2.54 -1.86 18.19
CA ALA A 172 -1.82 -0.59 18.14
C ALA A 172 -2.53 0.47 17.26
N GLY A 173 -3.53 0.10 16.47
CA GLY A 173 -4.31 1.01 15.63
C GLY A 173 -3.88 1.07 14.17
N ALA A 174 -3.23 0.02 13.64
CA ALA A 174 -3.19 -0.19 12.20
C ALA A 174 -4.61 -0.53 11.70
N ASP A 175 -4.99 0.01 10.54
CA ASP A 175 -6.26 -0.28 9.89
C ASP A 175 -6.14 -1.48 8.94
N ALA A 176 -4.93 -1.73 8.41
CA ALA A 176 -4.60 -2.93 7.65
C ALA A 176 -3.13 -3.31 7.77
N ILE A 177 -2.81 -4.54 7.37
CA ILE A 177 -1.46 -5.09 7.36
C ILE A 177 -1.08 -5.51 5.94
N SER A 178 0.06 -5.03 5.45
CA SER A 178 0.66 -5.42 4.17
C SER A 178 1.80 -6.40 4.39
N THR A 179 1.75 -7.57 3.76
CA THR A 179 2.81 -8.58 3.93
C THR A 179 3.06 -9.41 2.68
N THR A 180 4.33 -9.78 2.49
CA THR A 180 4.75 -10.74 1.45
C THR A 180 4.77 -12.19 1.96
N ARG A 181 4.47 -12.41 3.25
CA ARG A 181 4.32 -13.75 3.85
C ARG A 181 2.97 -14.32 3.48
N GLN A 182 2.99 -15.32 2.61
CA GLN A 182 1.78 -15.89 2.02
C GLN A 182 0.92 -16.63 3.03
N GLU A 183 1.54 -17.18 4.08
CA GLU A 183 0.85 -17.85 5.18
C GLU A 183 -0.08 -16.89 5.92
N LEU A 184 0.29 -15.61 5.98
CA LEU A 184 -0.50 -14.57 6.63
C LEU A 184 -1.65 -14.06 5.75
N TRP A 185 -1.76 -14.46 4.47
CA TRP A 185 -2.86 -14.04 3.59
C TRP A 185 -4.18 -14.78 3.89
N TYR A 186 -4.14 -15.81 4.74
CA TYR A 186 -5.29 -16.69 5.05
C TYR A 186 -5.79 -16.55 6.49
N ILE A 187 -5.43 -15.45 7.18
CA ILE A 187 -5.65 -15.31 8.64
C ILE A 187 -6.95 -14.64 9.04
#